data_AF-A0A1G5Q3S5-F1
#
_entry.id   AF-A0A1G5Q3S5-F1
#
_cell.length_a   1.000
_cell.length_b   1.000
_cell.length_c   1.000
_cell.angle_alpha   90.00
_cell.angle_beta   90.00
_cell.angle_gamma   90.00
#
_symmetry.space_group_name_H-M   'P 1'
#
loop_
_entity.id
_entity.type
_entity.pdbx_description
1 polymer ?
#
loop_
_entity_poly.entity_id
_entity_poly.type
_entity_poly.pdbx_seq_one_letter_code
_entity_poly.pdbx_strand_id
1 'polypeptide(L)'
;MGPVGFFKKKRPEQEPSDEDLSFFTVSEAQRFRTTIREVFGELGYEVHIFSDHAVDAAGRGYGFWNVAASCHNRPESQWRDTIREHLQKVLASFEAPDPFDGLTPADVARRVHARLYEASSIPNPDAYPHTEFAPGVIEMLALDLPDTVAVFNREHAGRCGGWEALRSQGIANLKSVEDQHLETVPVQGGGSFTALLGDSVYTASKALLLPGLAEEASGQTLRPDLGWLMSMPNRHQLVWHLISDETLVMVLDGMVRFTAMGYGDAPGPVSPHVYWSNGAGYEQLTALSEDGKLSIRVGPEFQAVLEAVLSKD
;
A
#
# COMPACT_ATOMS: atom_id res chain seq x y z
N MET A 1 39.45 -49.57 7.93
CA MET A 1 38.42 -48.76 7.26
C MET A 1 37.13 -48.88 8.08
N GLY A 2 36.80 -47.87 8.87
CA GLY A 2 35.50 -47.76 9.55
C GLY A 2 34.60 -46.79 8.77
N PRO A 3 33.29 -47.04 8.64
CA PRO A 3 32.42 -46.15 7.90
C PRO A 3 32.13 -44.89 8.73
N VAL A 4 32.46 -43.73 8.17
CA VAL A 4 32.10 -42.43 8.72
C VAL A 4 30.63 -42.17 8.39
N GLY A 5 29.78 -42.14 9.42
CA GLY A 5 28.38 -41.77 9.31
C GLY A 5 28.24 -40.27 9.05
N PHE A 6 27.71 -39.90 7.88
CA PHE A 6 27.34 -38.53 7.57
C PHE A 6 26.05 -38.16 8.30
N PHE A 7 26.15 -37.38 9.38
CA PHE A 7 25.02 -36.70 9.98
C PHE A 7 24.55 -35.58 9.04
N LYS A 8 23.40 -35.78 8.38
CA LYS A 8 22.65 -34.70 7.72
C LYS A 8 22.17 -33.73 8.81
N LYS A 9 22.77 -32.54 8.89
CA LYS A 9 22.19 -31.41 9.63
C LYS A 9 20.80 -31.11 9.03
N LYS A 10 19.74 -31.24 9.85
CA LYS A 10 18.42 -30.66 9.53
C LYS A 10 18.64 -29.17 9.24
N ARG A 11 18.08 -28.67 8.13
CA ARG A 11 17.91 -27.23 7.94
C ARG A 11 17.08 -26.72 9.13
N PRO A 12 17.46 -25.59 9.78
CA PRO A 12 16.61 -24.99 10.79
C PRO A 12 15.24 -24.71 10.15
N GLU A 13 14.17 -25.16 10.80
CA GLU A 13 12.80 -24.79 10.43
C GLU A 13 12.71 -23.27 10.48
N GLN A 14 12.26 -22.68 9.38
CA GLN A 14 12.05 -21.24 9.27
C GLN A 14 10.91 -20.89 10.23
N GLU A 15 11.16 -19.98 11.16
CA GLU A 15 10.15 -19.54 12.12
C GLU A 15 8.97 -18.92 11.34
N PRO A 16 7.71 -19.23 11.71
CA PRO A 16 6.56 -18.62 11.05
C PRO A 16 6.54 -17.11 11.25
N SER A 17 5.95 -16.41 10.28
CA SER A 17 5.59 -15.00 10.40
C SER A 17 4.57 -14.79 11.51
N ASP A 18 4.62 -13.62 12.14
CA ASP A 18 3.58 -13.15 13.05
C ASP A 18 2.27 -12.89 12.28
N GLU A 19 1.12 -13.17 12.90
CA GLU A 19 -0.19 -13.04 12.24
C GLU A 19 -0.55 -11.57 11.96
N ASP A 20 -0.18 -10.67 12.87
CA ASP A 20 -0.59 -9.28 12.89
C ASP A 20 0.51 -8.32 12.42
N LEU A 21 1.77 -8.75 12.46
CA LEU A 21 2.94 -8.02 11.95
C LEU A 21 3.73 -8.93 11.01
N SER A 22 3.12 -9.30 9.87
CA SER A 22 3.55 -10.42 9.01
C SER A 22 4.95 -10.33 8.40
N PHE A 23 5.57 -9.16 8.40
CA PHE A 23 6.97 -8.95 8.05
C PHE A 23 7.94 -9.41 9.14
N PHE A 24 7.50 -9.58 10.39
CA PHE A 24 8.30 -10.16 11.47
C PHE A 24 8.07 -11.66 11.62
N THR A 25 9.10 -12.38 12.07
CA THR A 25 8.86 -13.68 12.72
C THR A 25 8.14 -13.48 14.07
N VAL A 26 7.49 -14.53 14.58
CA VAL A 26 6.83 -14.49 15.90
C VAL A 26 7.77 -13.96 17.00
N SER A 27 9.02 -14.43 17.04
CA SER A 27 10.00 -13.96 18.02
C SER A 27 10.40 -12.49 17.80
N GLU A 28 10.55 -12.04 16.56
CA GLU A 28 10.85 -10.63 16.25
C GLU A 28 9.71 -9.71 16.71
N ALA A 29 8.47 -10.07 16.41
CA ALA A 29 7.29 -9.31 16.82
C ALA A 29 7.16 -9.22 18.35
N GLN A 30 7.51 -10.29 19.09
CA GLN A 30 7.55 -10.25 20.56
C GLN A 30 8.64 -9.31 21.12
N ARG A 31 9.83 -9.28 20.50
CA ARG A 31 10.90 -8.34 20.88
C ARG A 31 10.50 -6.90 20.57
N PHE A 32 9.87 -6.68 19.43
CA PHE A 32 9.28 -5.38 19.08
C PHE A 32 8.25 -4.93 20.12
N ARG A 33 7.26 -5.78 20.46
CA ARG A 33 6.21 -5.49 21.47
C ARG A 33 6.78 -5.21 22.86
N THR A 34 7.86 -5.89 23.24
CA THR A 34 8.59 -5.62 24.49
C THR A 34 9.24 -4.24 24.43
N THR A 35 9.98 -3.95 23.36
CA THR A 35 10.69 -2.68 23.20
C THR A 35 9.73 -1.50 23.18
N ILE A 36 8.61 -1.58 22.43
CA ILE A 36 7.65 -0.49 22.34
C ILE A 36 6.94 -0.21 23.67
N ARG A 37 6.64 -1.25 24.45
CA ARG A 37 6.09 -1.10 25.81
C ARG A 37 7.05 -0.30 26.70
N GLU A 38 8.33 -0.62 26.66
CA GLU A 38 9.34 0.10 27.46
C GLU A 38 9.45 1.56 27.03
N VAL A 39 9.42 1.85 25.72
CA VAL A 39 9.50 3.22 25.20
C VAL A 39 8.24 4.03 25.58
N PHE A 40 7.05 3.44 25.58
CA PHE A 40 5.85 4.11 26.12
C PHE A 40 6.05 4.51 27.60
N GLY A 41 6.59 3.59 28.41
CA GLY A 41 6.91 3.87 29.82
C GLY A 41 7.96 4.97 29.99
N GLU A 42 9.00 5.00 29.16
CA GLU A 42 10.01 6.10 29.15
C GLU A 42 9.39 7.45 28.79
N LEU A 43 8.39 7.47 27.90
CA LEU A 43 7.66 8.67 27.51
C LEU A 43 6.55 9.06 28.51
N GLY A 44 6.36 8.27 29.59
CA GLY A 44 5.40 8.55 30.65
C GLY A 44 3.96 8.12 30.35
N TYR A 45 3.76 7.20 29.39
CA TYR A 45 2.44 6.69 29.04
C TYR A 45 2.26 5.25 29.53
N GLU A 46 1.19 5.03 30.31
CA GLU A 46 0.71 3.69 30.62
C GLU A 46 -0.25 3.22 29.52
N VAL A 47 0.09 2.12 28.87
CA VAL A 47 -0.69 1.55 27.77
C VAL A 47 -0.88 0.04 27.93
N HIS A 48 -2.01 -0.46 27.44
CA HIS A 48 -2.24 -1.87 27.21
C HIS A 48 -1.73 -2.22 25.80
N ILE A 49 -0.88 -3.24 25.69
CA ILE A 49 -0.29 -3.69 24.43
C ILE A 49 -1.11 -4.87 23.88
N PHE A 50 -1.69 -4.69 22.71
CA PHE A 50 -2.31 -5.74 21.88
C PHE A 50 -1.31 -6.25 20.83
N SER A 51 -1.76 -7.11 19.93
CA SER A 51 -0.88 -7.73 18.93
C SER A 51 -0.43 -6.75 17.84
N ASP A 52 -1.31 -5.86 17.40
CA ASP A 52 -1.09 -4.87 16.33
C ASP A 52 -1.15 -3.41 16.79
N HIS A 53 -1.51 -3.14 18.05
CA HIS A 53 -1.65 -1.77 18.58
C HIS A 53 -1.46 -1.67 20.10
N ALA A 54 -1.40 -0.44 20.62
CA ALA A 54 -1.54 -0.14 22.05
C ALA A 54 -2.78 0.73 22.32
N VAL A 55 -3.32 0.70 23.54
CA VAL A 55 -4.39 1.59 23.98
C VAL A 55 -4.05 2.20 25.34
N ASP A 56 -4.20 3.51 25.50
CA ASP A 56 -4.00 4.19 26.79
C ASP A 56 -5.27 4.22 27.66
N ALA A 57 -5.16 4.74 28.88
CA ALA A 57 -6.29 4.85 29.81
C ALA A 57 -7.43 5.78 29.32
N ALA A 58 -7.15 6.66 28.37
CA ALA A 58 -8.15 7.53 27.73
C ALA A 58 -8.83 6.86 26.53
N GLY A 59 -8.44 5.63 26.19
CA GLY A 59 -8.95 4.89 25.03
C GLY A 59 -8.30 5.28 23.70
N ARG A 60 -7.19 6.02 23.71
CA ARG A 60 -6.46 6.37 22.48
C ARG A 60 -5.69 5.15 21.99
N GLY A 61 -5.91 4.79 20.73
CA GLY A 61 -5.23 3.68 20.04
C GLY A 61 -3.97 4.11 19.31
N TYR A 62 -2.94 3.25 19.32
CA TYR A 62 -1.64 3.45 18.70
C TYR A 62 -1.28 2.24 17.84
N GLY A 63 -1.52 2.31 16.53
CA GLY A 63 -1.21 1.21 15.62
C GLY A 63 0.29 0.96 15.46
N PHE A 64 0.71 -0.31 15.43
CA PHE A 64 2.11 -0.69 15.34
C PHE A 64 2.62 -0.86 13.92
N TRP A 65 1.75 -1.13 12.94
CA TRP A 65 2.16 -1.55 11.60
C TRP A 65 3.27 -0.68 10.99
N ASN A 66 3.10 0.65 10.99
CA ASN A 66 4.06 1.57 10.38
C ASN A 66 5.42 1.61 11.09
N VAL A 67 5.43 1.62 12.42
CA VAL A 67 6.67 1.63 13.20
C VAL A 67 7.35 0.27 13.16
N ALA A 68 6.58 -0.81 13.17
CA ALA A 68 7.06 -2.18 13.07
C ALA A 68 7.70 -2.45 11.70
N ALA A 69 7.07 -2.04 10.59
CA ALA A 69 7.65 -2.13 9.25
C ALA A 69 8.92 -1.28 9.10
N SER A 70 8.98 -0.12 9.77
CA SER A 70 10.19 0.70 9.83
C SER A 70 11.32 0.03 10.61
N CYS A 71 10.99 -0.70 11.67
CA CYS A 71 11.95 -1.48 12.45
C CYS A 71 12.44 -2.71 11.69
N HIS A 72 11.57 -3.42 10.96
CA HIS A 72 11.93 -4.60 10.16
C HIS A 72 13.09 -4.33 9.19
N ASN A 73 13.11 -3.14 8.59
CA ASN A 73 14.16 -2.71 7.67
C ASN A 73 15.45 -2.21 8.35
N ARG A 74 15.60 -2.40 9.67
CA ARG A 74 16.73 -1.89 10.46
C ARG A 74 17.26 -2.94 11.44
N PRO A 75 18.56 -2.88 11.81
CA PRO A 75 19.09 -3.72 12.89
C PRO A 75 18.33 -3.49 14.20
N GLU A 76 18.11 -4.56 14.97
CA GLU A 76 17.38 -4.52 16.26
C GLU A 76 17.93 -3.46 17.24
N SER A 77 19.24 -3.21 17.20
CA SER A 77 19.89 -2.16 18.01
C SER A 77 19.37 -0.74 17.73
N GLN A 78 18.74 -0.49 16.58
CA GLN A 78 18.16 0.80 16.19
C GLN A 78 16.65 0.89 16.47
N TRP A 79 16.01 -0.21 16.87
CA TRP A 79 14.55 -0.25 17.04
C TRP A 79 14.09 0.71 18.12
N ARG A 80 14.78 0.77 19.26
CA ARG A 80 14.38 1.64 20.38
C ARG A 80 14.29 3.11 19.96
N ASP A 81 15.29 3.61 19.25
CA ASP A 81 15.31 5.00 18.80
C ASP A 81 14.26 5.25 17.71
N THR A 82 14.11 4.32 16.76
CA THR A 82 13.07 4.38 15.72
C THR A 82 11.67 4.44 16.33
N ILE A 83 11.40 3.61 17.34
CA ILE A 83 10.13 3.59 18.06
C ILE A 83 9.93 4.89 18.84
N ARG A 84 10.95 5.37 19.54
CA ARG A 84 10.86 6.62 20.32
C ARG A 84 10.52 7.80 19.43
N GLU A 85 11.24 7.98 18.33
CA GLU A 85 10.98 9.05 17.35
C GLU A 85 9.56 8.95 16.78
N HIS A 86 9.09 7.74 16.45
CA HIS A 86 7.74 7.53 15.95
C HIS A 86 6.67 7.89 16.99
N LEU A 87 6.79 7.37 18.22
CA LEU A 87 5.82 7.64 19.28
C LEU A 87 5.78 9.12 19.65
N GLN A 88 6.92 9.81 19.71
CA GLN A 88 6.95 11.25 19.97
C GLN A 88 6.11 12.04 18.95
N LYS A 89 6.21 11.69 17.66
CA LYS A 89 5.40 12.32 16.59
C LYS A 89 3.90 12.02 16.77
N VAL A 90 3.55 10.77 17.02
CA VAL A 90 2.14 10.36 17.21
C VAL A 90 1.55 11.04 18.46
N LEU A 91 2.29 11.08 19.55
CA LEU A 91 1.85 11.70 20.80
C LEU A 91 1.67 13.20 20.68
N ALA A 92 2.61 13.89 20.04
CA ALA A 92 2.48 15.32 19.73
C ALA A 92 1.24 15.63 18.87
N SER A 93 0.83 14.71 18.00
CA SER A 93 -0.35 14.89 17.16
C SER A 93 -1.68 14.92 17.93
N PHE A 94 -1.76 14.28 19.10
CA PHE A 94 -2.96 14.31 19.94
C PHE A 94 -3.14 15.63 20.70
N GLU A 95 -2.05 16.37 20.92
CA GLU A 95 -2.08 17.67 21.60
C GLU A 95 -2.11 18.84 20.61
N ALA A 96 -1.93 18.55 19.31
CA ALA A 96 -1.98 19.54 18.26
C ALA A 96 -3.41 20.08 18.06
N PRO A 97 -3.57 21.37 17.71
CA PRO A 97 -4.84 21.89 17.21
C PRO A 97 -5.36 21.05 16.03
N ASP A 98 -6.68 21.02 15.85
CA ASP A 98 -7.30 20.38 14.68
C ASP A 98 -6.61 20.91 13.41
N PRO A 99 -5.98 20.04 12.59
CA PRO A 99 -5.22 20.48 11.42
C PRO A 99 -6.10 21.16 10.36
N PHE A 100 -7.42 21.01 10.44
CA PHE A 100 -8.39 21.64 9.56
C PHE A 100 -8.81 23.05 10.02
N ASP A 101 -8.47 23.45 11.25
CA ASP A 101 -8.84 24.76 11.77
C ASP A 101 -7.94 25.87 11.21
N GLY A 102 -8.56 27.00 10.88
CA GLY A 102 -7.87 28.17 10.35
C GLY A 102 -7.37 28.06 8.91
N LEU A 103 -7.61 26.94 8.21
CA LEU A 103 -7.25 26.79 6.80
C LEU A 103 -8.14 27.67 5.92
N THR A 104 -7.52 28.41 5.01
CA THR A 104 -8.26 29.07 3.93
C THR A 104 -8.62 28.06 2.84
N PRO A 105 -9.64 28.34 2.00
CA PRO A 105 -9.93 27.49 0.84
C PRO A 105 -8.72 27.26 -0.07
N ALA A 106 -7.84 28.25 -0.20
CA ALA A 106 -6.61 28.14 -0.98
C ALA A 106 -5.58 27.20 -0.33
N ASP A 107 -5.48 27.17 1.00
CA ASP A 107 -4.62 26.24 1.72
C ASP A 107 -5.09 24.81 1.54
N VAL A 108 -6.40 24.58 1.68
CA VAL A 108 -7.01 23.28 1.44
C VAL A 108 -6.76 22.82 0.00
N ALA A 109 -7.03 23.68 -0.99
CA ALA A 109 -6.87 23.34 -2.39
C ALA A 109 -5.43 22.93 -2.77
N ARG A 110 -4.41 23.50 -2.11
CA ARG A 110 -3.00 23.15 -2.34
C ARG A 110 -2.55 21.87 -1.66
N ARG A 111 -3.21 21.48 -0.57
CA ARG A 111 -2.77 20.38 0.31
C ARG A 111 -3.66 19.14 0.22
N VAL A 112 -4.86 19.27 -0.33
CA VAL A 112 -5.77 18.14 -0.51
C VAL A 112 -5.21 17.18 -1.56
N HIS A 113 -5.24 15.88 -1.26
CA HIS A 113 -4.87 14.81 -2.17
C HIS A 113 -5.94 13.72 -2.10
N ALA A 114 -6.29 13.16 -3.27
CA ALA A 114 -7.00 11.90 -3.30
C ALA A 114 -6.01 10.78 -2.96
N ARG A 115 -6.36 9.92 -2.02
CA ARG A 115 -5.46 8.88 -1.53
C ARG A 115 -6.15 7.53 -1.46
N LEU A 116 -5.46 6.51 -1.94
CA LEU A 116 -5.92 5.13 -1.94
C LEU A 116 -5.46 4.39 -0.69
N TYR A 117 -6.37 3.62 -0.11
CA TYR A 117 -6.16 2.83 1.10
C TYR A 117 -6.68 1.41 0.89
N GLU A 118 -6.05 0.46 1.57
CA GLU A 118 -6.62 -0.87 1.75
C GLU A 118 -7.91 -0.74 2.59
N ALA A 119 -9.04 -1.20 2.06
CA ALA A 119 -10.35 -1.00 2.69
C ALA A 119 -10.44 -1.63 4.10
N SER A 120 -9.85 -2.81 4.28
CA SER A 120 -9.77 -3.53 5.56
C SER A 120 -8.92 -2.80 6.60
N SER A 121 -7.99 -1.95 6.19
CA SER A 121 -7.11 -1.21 7.10
C SER A 121 -7.78 0.00 7.76
N ILE A 122 -8.98 0.40 7.30
CA ILE A 122 -9.68 1.58 7.80
C ILE A 122 -10.78 1.16 8.78
N PRO A 123 -10.62 1.40 10.08
CA PRO A 123 -11.69 1.15 11.05
C PRO A 123 -12.84 2.12 10.79
N ASN A 124 -14.05 1.58 10.63
CA ASN A 124 -15.27 2.37 10.41
C ASN A 124 -15.13 3.36 9.22
N PRO A 125 -15.02 2.87 7.96
CA PRO A 125 -14.85 3.71 6.78
C PRO A 125 -16.00 4.71 6.60
N ASP A 126 -17.20 4.41 7.13
CA ASP A 126 -18.37 5.29 7.09
C ASP A 126 -18.18 6.62 7.81
N ALA A 127 -17.21 6.74 8.72
CA ALA A 127 -16.85 8.02 9.34
C ALA A 127 -16.25 9.04 8.35
N TYR A 128 -15.80 8.57 7.19
CA TYR A 128 -15.10 9.35 6.19
C TYR A 128 -15.86 9.34 4.85
N PRO A 129 -15.86 10.44 4.10
CA PRO A 129 -16.25 10.42 2.69
C PRO A 129 -15.29 9.52 1.91
N HIS A 130 -15.82 8.54 1.19
CA HIS A 130 -15.02 7.60 0.42
C HIS A 130 -15.80 7.03 -0.77
N THR A 131 -15.09 6.43 -1.73
CA THR A 131 -15.65 5.63 -2.81
C THR A 131 -14.78 4.41 -3.06
N GLU A 132 -15.35 3.31 -3.53
CA GLU A 132 -14.57 2.15 -3.95
C GLU A 132 -13.87 2.46 -5.28
N PHE A 133 -12.55 2.31 -5.31
CA PHE A 133 -11.75 2.50 -6.52
C PHE A 133 -11.61 1.19 -7.29
N ALA A 134 -11.25 0.13 -6.57
CA ALA A 134 -11.15 -1.24 -7.06
C ALA A 134 -11.53 -2.19 -5.91
N PRO A 135 -11.84 -3.47 -6.16
CA PRO A 135 -12.17 -4.41 -5.08
C PRO A 135 -11.11 -4.40 -3.97
N GLY A 136 -11.52 -4.08 -2.75
CA GLY A 136 -10.65 -4.00 -1.56
C GLY A 136 -9.83 -2.71 -1.44
N VAL A 137 -9.98 -1.75 -2.35
CA VAL A 137 -9.27 -0.46 -2.34
C VAL A 137 -10.28 0.68 -2.35
N ILE A 138 -10.19 1.55 -1.34
CA ILE A 138 -11.03 2.75 -1.25
C ILE A 138 -10.22 4.01 -1.48
N GLU A 139 -10.85 4.97 -2.14
CA GLU A 139 -10.37 6.33 -2.27
C GLU A 139 -10.96 7.18 -1.15
N MET A 140 -10.09 7.94 -0.46
CA MET A 140 -10.46 8.93 0.54
C MET A 140 -9.70 10.23 0.30
N LEU A 141 -10.07 11.29 1.03
CA LEU A 141 -9.40 12.58 0.95
C LEU A 141 -8.40 12.75 2.09
N ALA A 142 -7.20 13.19 1.74
CA ALA A 142 -6.09 13.45 2.62
C ALA A 142 -5.71 14.93 2.56
N LEU A 143 -5.46 15.54 3.72
CA LEU A 143 -4.81 16.84 3.85
C LEU A 143 -3.33 16.57 4.15
N ASP A 144 -2.46 17.02 3.25
CA ASP A 144 -1.02 16.95 3.42
C ASP A 144 -0.54 17.98 4.45
N LEU A 145 0.22 17.51 5.44
CA LEU A 145 0.82 18.33 6.49
C LEU A 145 2.34 18.10 6.46
N PRO A 146 3.16 19.02 7.01
CA PRO A 146 4.62 18.92 6.90
C PRO A 146 5.23 17.58 7.32
N ASP A 147 4.67 16.94 8.35
CA ASP A 147 5.21 15.70 8.93
C ASP A 147 4.24 14.51 8.88
N THR A 148 2.98 14.72 8.45
CA THR A 148 1.93 13.71 8.53
C THR A 148 0.81 13.97 7.54
N VAL A 149 -0.17 13.07 7.49
CA VAL A 149 -1.37 13.24 6.68
C VAL A 149 -2.59 13.14 7.59
N ALA A 150 -3.48 14.12 7.49
CA ALA A 150 -4.79 14.08 8.14
C ALA A 150 -5.85 13.61 7.12
N VAL A 151 -6.75 12.72 7.52
CA VAL A 151 -7.85 12.27 6.66
C VAL A 151 -9.06 13.16 6.90
N PHE A 152 -9.70 13.64 5.82
CA PHE A 152 -10.93 14.44 5.96
C PHE A 152 -12.06 13.54 6.48
N ASN A 153 -12.66 13.90 7.62
CA ASN A 153 -13.95 13.36 8.00
C ASN A 153 -15.10 14.07 7.22
N ARG A 154 -16.34 13.64 7.44
CA ARG A 154 -17.50 14.20 6.72
C ARG A 154 -17.74 15.68 7.02
N GLU A 155 -17.51 16.10 8.27
CA GLU A 155 -17.68 17.49 8.68
C GLU A 155 -16.63 18.39 8.03
N HIS A 156 -15.35 18.03 8.13
CA HIS A 156 -14.23 18.76 7.53
C HIS A 156 -14.40 18.86 6.01
N ALA A 157 -14.76 17.75 5.34
CA ALA A 157 -15.03 17.77 3.92
C ALA A 157 -16.17 18.73 3.58
N GLY A 158 -17.27 18.72 4.34
CA GLY A 158 -18.39 19.64 4.17
C GLY A 158 -18.01 21.11 4.33
N ARG A 159 -17.23 21.44 5.39
CA ARG A 159 -16.69 22.80 5.63
C ARG A 159 -15.76 23.26 4.51
N CYS A 160 -15.04 22.34 3.88
CA CYS A 160 -14.04 22.62 2.86
C CYS A 160 -14.56 22.52 1.41
N GLY A 161 -15.87 22.53 1.18
CA GLY A 161 -16.48 22.58 -0.15
C GLY A 161 -17.07 21.26 -0.66
N GLY A 162 -17.00 20.20 0.14
CA GLY A 162 -17.62 18.91 -0.14
C GLY A 162 -16.73 17.93 -0.91
N TRP A 163 -17.16 16.67 -0.94
CA TRP A 163 -16.42 15.55 -1.51
C TRP A 163 -16.00 15.77 -2.97
N GLU A 164 -16.93 16.13 -3.85
CA GLU A 164 -16.67 16.19 -5.30
C GLU A 164 -15.62 17.25 -5.66
N ALA A 165 -15.70 18.44 -5.05
CA ALA A 165 -14.76 19.53 -5.26
C ALA A 165 -13.37 19.16 -4.74
N LEU A 166 -13.30 18.64 -3.51
CA LEU A 166 -12.04 18.22 -2.90
C LEU A 166 -11.40 17.05 -3.64
N ARG A 167 -12.19 16.08 -4.11
CA ARG A 167 -11.73 14.96 -4.92
C ARG A 167 -11.13 15.42 -6.23
N SER A 168 -11.84 16.30 -6.94
CA SER A 168 -11.37 16.84 -8.22
C SER A 168 -10.02 17.55 -8.07
N GLN A 169 -9.89 18.38 -7.03
CA GLN A 169 -8.64 19.05 -6.72
C GLN A 169 -7.56 18.08 -6.24
N GLY A 170 -7.92 17.10 -5.41
CA GLY A 170 -7.01 16.09 -4.89
C GLY A 170 -6.39 15.23 -5.98
N ILE A 171 -7.17 14.83 -6.98
CA ILE A 171 -6.68 14.12 -8.18
C ILE A 171 -5.79 15.05 -9.02
N ALA A 172 -6.12 16.34 -9.14
CA ALA A 172 -5.28 17.28 -9.86
C ALA A 172 -3.89 17.44 -9.19
N ASN A 173 -3.85 17.48 -7.85
CA ASN A 173 -2.62 17.59 -7.08
C ASN A 173 -1.73 16.35 -7.20
N LEU A 174 -2.30 15.16 -7.44
CA LEU A 174 -1.51 13.94 -7.72
C LEU A 174 -0.55 14.10 -8.90
N LYS A 175 -0.88 14.93 -9.90
CA LYS A 175 0.01 15.20 -11.04
C LYS A 175 1.29 15.94 -10.62
N SER A 176 1.23 16.70 -9.52
CA SER A 176 2.34 17.52 -9.03
C SER A 176 3.16 16.82 -7.95
N VAL A 177 2.83 15.59 -7.57
CA VAL A 177 3.66 14.83 -6.62
C VAL A 177 4.97 14.50 -7.35
N GLU A 178 6.10 14.89 -6.77
CA GLU A 178 7.47 14.74 -7.31
C GLU A 178 8.23 13.56 -6.66
N ASP A 179 9.52 13.41 -7.00
CA ASP A 179 10.42 12.39 -6.44
C ASP A 179 9.94 10.94 -6.68
N GLN A 180 9.37 10.69 -7.86
CA GLN A 180 9.20 9.32 -8.35
C GLN A 180 10.06 9.08 -9.57
N HIS A 181 10.43 7.82 -9.77
CA HIS A 181 11.08 7.35 -10.98
C HIS A 181 10.33 6.16 -11.57
N LEU A 182 10.46 6.03 -12.88
CA LEU A 182 9.92 4.91 -13.64
C LEU A 182 11.01 3.87 -13.86
N GLU A 183 10.67 2.62 -13.60
CA GLU A 183 11.48 1.46 -13.95
C GLU A 183 10.71 0.55 -14.90
N THR A 184 11.37 0.13 -15.98
CA THR A 184 10.87 -0.97 -16.81
C THR A 184 11.35 -2.28 -16.21
N VAL A 185 10.43 -3.08 -15.71
CA VAL A 185 10.73 -4.36 -15.06
C VAL A 185 10.57 -5.48 -16.08
N PRO A 186 11.66 -6.12 -16.53
CA PRO A 186 11.57 -7.26 -17.44
C PRO A 186 11.04 -8.48 -16.69
N VAL A 187 10.22 -9.30 -17.37
CA VAL A 187 9.72 -10.55 -16.80
C VAL A 187 10.40 -11.75 -17.44
N GLN A 188 10.54 -12.83 -16.66
CA GLN A 188 11.05 -14.09 -17.19
C GLN A 188 10.09 -14.63 -18.25
N GLY A 189 10.62 -15.08 -19.39
CA GLY A 189 9.81 -15.56 -20.50
C GLY A 189 9.39 -14.50 -21.52
N GLY A 190 9.70 -13.22 -21.28
CA GLY A 190 9.49 -12.14 -22.25
C GLY A 190 8.41 -11.14 -21.83
N GLY A 191 8.54 -9.91 -22.33
CA GLY A 191 7.71 -8.78 -21.94
C GLY A 191 8.27 -7.97 -20.76
N SER A 192 7.55 -6.93 -20.39
CA SER A 192 7.88 -6.06 -19.26
C SER A 192 6.66 -5.29 -18.78
N PHE A 193 6.67 -4.88 -17.51
CA PHE A 193 5.73 -3.89 -16.97
C PHE A 193 6.49 -2.66 -16.49
N THR A 194 5.76 -1.57 -16.26
CA THR A 194 6.31 -0.34 -15.70
C THR A 194 6.03 -0.28 -14.22
N ALA A 195 7.03 0.10 -13.43
CA ALA A 195 6.92 0.40 -12.01
C ALA A 195 7.22 1.88 -11.78
N LEU A 196 6.27 2.60 -11.19
CA LEU A 196 6.47 3.90 -10.61
C LEU A 196 6.78 3.72 -9.12
N LEU A 197 7.98 4.12 -8.74
CA LEU A 197 8.50 4.01 -7.39
C LEU A 197 8.77 5.43 -6.86
N GLY A 198 8.41 5.72 -5.62
CA GLY A 198 8.73 7.03 -5.03
C GLY A 198 8.40 7.13 -3.56
N ASP A 199 9.05 8.07 -2.88
CA ASP A 199 8.99 8.19 -1.42
C ASP A 199 7.71 8.86 -0.90
N SER A 200 6.92 9.46 -1.79
CA SER A 200 5.65 10.08 -1.40
C SER A 200 4.60 9.04 -1.03
N VAL A 201 3.89 9.28 0.08
CA VAL A 201 2.73 8.46 0.50
C VAL A 201 1.55 8.49 -0.48
N TYR A 202 1.63 9.32 -1.53
CA TYR A 202 0.65 9.47 -2.59
C TYR A 202 1.04 8.75 -3.90
N THR A 203 2.23 8.14 -4.00
CA THR A 203 2.73 7.51 -5.24
C THR A 203 1.74 6.49 -5.81
N ALA A 204 1.25 5.56 -4.98
CA ALA A 204 0.26 4.56 -5.40
C ALA A 204 -1.06 5.19 -5.85
N SER A 205 -1.42 6.35 -5.29
CA SER A 205 -2.67 7.03 -5.61
C SER A 205 -2.68 7.63 -7.02
N LYS A 206 -1.51 7.77 -7.66
CA LYS A 206 -1.43 8.07 -9.10
C LYS A 206 -2.10 7.03 -9.99
N ALA A 207 -2.52 5.88 -9.45
CA ALA A 207 -3.43 4.95 -10.12
C ALA A 207 -4.74 5.62 -10.59
N LEU A 208 -5.21 6.66 -9.89
CA LEU A 208 -6.37 7.47 -10.28
C LEU A 208 -6.14 8.26 -11.58
N LEU A 209 -4.89 8.34 -12.05
CA LEU A 209 -4.51 8.97 -13.31
C LEU A 209 -4.37 7.97 -14.46
N LEU A 210 -4.54 6.66 -14.21
CA LEU A 210 -4.55 5.65 -15.26
C LEU A 210 -5.89 5.68 -16.03
N PRO A 211 -5.87 5.38 -17.34
CA PRO A 211 -4.71 4.96 -18.14
C PRO A 211 -3.83 6.12 -18.65
N GLY A 212 -4.28 7.38 -18.53
CA GLY A 212 -3.59 8.53 -19.13
C GLY A 212 -2.13 8.69 -18.71
N LEU A 213 -1.82 8.41 -17.43
CA LEU A 213 -0.44 8.39 -16.92
C LEU A 213 0.44 7.37 -17.66
N ALA A 214 -0.10 6.19 -17.97
CA ALA A 214 0.63 5.14 -18.66
C ALA A 214 0.90 5.50 -20.13
N GLU A 215 -0.09 6.10 -20.80
CA GLU A 215 0.05 6.57 -22.18
C GLU A 215 1.08 7.70 -22.28
N GLU A 216 1.04 8.67 -21.35
CA GLU A 216 2.02 9.77 -21.29
C GLU A 216 3.44 9.25 -21.03
N ALA A 217 3.60 8.33 -20.08
CA ALA A 217 4.91 7.79 -19.70
C ALA A 217 5.54 6.90 -20.79
N SER A 218 4.74 6.13 -21.51
CA SER A 218 5.24 5.15 -22.50
C SER A 218 5.20 5.66 -23.95
N GLY A 219 4.40 6.69 -24.23
CA GLY A 219 4.06 7.11 -25.59
C GLY A 219 3.21 6.09 -26.35
N GLN A 220 2.76 5.01 -25.71
CA GLN A 220 1.89 3.99 -26.31
C GLN A 220 0.43 4.40 -26.13
N THR A 221 -0.39 4.11 -27.15
CA THR A 221 -1.85 4.28 -27.06
C THR A 221 -2.48 3.03 -26.49
N LEU A 222 -3.35 3.21 -25.50
CA LEU A 222 -4.17 2.13 -24.95
C LEU A 222 -5.01 1.49 -26.06
N ARG A 223 -5.05 0.15 -26.10
CA ARG A 223 -6.01 -0.60 -26.90
C ARG A 223 -7.27 -0.84 -26.07
N PRO A 224 -8.40 -0.15 -26.33
CA PRO A 224 -9.58 -0.21 -25.45
C PRO A 224 -10.21 -1.61 -25.39
N ASP A 225 -10.04 -2.41 -26.45
CA ASP A 225 -10.49 -3.80 -26.53
C ASP A 225 -9.73 -4.74 -25.59
N LEU A 226 -8.51 -4.37 -25.16
CA LEU A 226 -7.68 -5.20 -24.30
C LEU A 226 -7.44 -4.62 -22.92
N GLY A 227 -7.38 -3.29 -22.79
CA GLY A 227 -7.19 -2.65 -21.50
C GLY A 227 -5.74 -2.65 -20.98
N TRP A 228 -5.60 -2.55 -19.67
CA TRP A 228 -4.33 -2.56 -18.96
C TRP A 228 -4.39 -3.38 -17.68
N LEU A 229 -3.23 -3.85 -17.24
CA LEU A 229 -3.02 -4.39 -15.90
C LEU A 229 -2.51 -3.30 -14.98
N MET A 230 -2.86 -3.39 -13.68
CA MET A 230 -2.39 -2.49 -12.64
C MET A 230 -2.24 -3.22 -11.30
N SER A 231 -1.27 -2.80 -10.48
CA SER A 231 -1.26 -3.10 -9.05
C SER A 231 -0.66 -1.96 -8.23
N MET A 232 -1.04 -1.92 -6.94
CA MET A 232 -0.56 -0.97 -5.93
C MET A 232 -0.21 -1.73 -4.64
N PRO A 233 0.97 -2.38 -4.59
CA PRO A 233 1.33 -3.21 -3.44
C PRO A 233 1.34 -2.42 -2.13
N ASN A 234 1.90 -1.22 -2.14
CA ASN A 234 1.98 -0.31 -1.00
C ASN A 234 1.90 1.13 -1.50
N ARG A 235 1.75 2.08 -0.57
CA ARG A 235 1.54 3.51 -0.86
C ARG A 235 2.64 4.18 -1.71
N HIS A 236 3.82 3.58 -1.79
CA HIS A 236 5.00 4.10 -2.50
C HIS A 236 5.20 3.48 -3.89
N GLN A 237 4.32 2.57 -4.31
CA GLN A 237 4.51 1.78 -5.52
C GLN A 237 3.22 1.67 -6.33
N LEU A 238 3.33 1.92 -7.63
CA LEU A 238 2.30 1.68 -8.63
C LEU A 238 2.93 0.94 -9.81
N VAL A 239 2.36 -0.17 -10.22
CA VAL A 239 2.80 -0.92 -11.40
C VAL A 239 1.69 -1.05 -12.43
N TRP A 240 2.02 -1.01 -13.70
CA TRP A 240 1.06 -1.21 -14.79
C TRP A 240 1.68 -1.82 -16.04
N HIS A 241 0.81 -2.38 -16.88
CA HIS A 241 1.17 -2.86 -18.21
C HIS A 241 0.01 -2.59 -19.18
N LEU A 242 0.27 -1.84 -20.26
CA LEU A 242 -0.68 -1.66 -21.35
C LEU A 242 -0.68 -2.91 -22.24
N ILE A 243 -1.82 -3.59 -22.35
CA ILE A 243 -1.89 -4.91 -22.99
C ILE A 243 -1.75 -4.75 -24.51
N SER A 244 -0.70 -5.36 -25.07
CA SER A 244 -0.32 -5.13 -26.47
C SER A 244 0.07 -6.39 -27.27
N ASP A 245 0.50 -7.47 -26.62
CA ASP A 245 1.04 -8.66 -27.30
C ASP A 245 0.92 -9.93 -26.44
N GLU A 246 1.38 -11.04 -26.99
CA GLU A 246 1.36 -12.40 -26.42
C GLU A 246 2.13 -12.56 -25.11
N THR A 247 2.92 -11.56 -24.69
CA THR A 247 3.66 -11.62 -23.42
C THR A 247 2.77 -11.42 -22.20
N LEU A 248 1.48 -11.12 -22.38
CA LEU A 248 0.50 -10.84 -21.32
C LEU A 248 0.54 -11.84 -20.15
N VAL A 249 0.58 -13.15 -20.43
CA VAL A 249 0.60 -14.18 -19.37
C VAL A 249 1.87 -14.09 -18.53
N MET A 250 3.03 -13.89 -19.18
CA MET A 250 4.31 -13.76 -18.48
C MET A 250 4.39 -12.47 -17.68
N VAL A 251 3.85 -11.38 -18.24
CA VAL A 251 3.78 -10.08 -17.56
C VAL A 251 2.86 -10.14 -16.34
N LEU A 252 1.68 -10.75 -16.46
CA LEU A 252 0.75 -10.95 -15.35
C LEU A 252 1.43 -11.73 -14.21
N ASP A 253 2.06 -12.87 -14.51
CA ASP A 253 2.77 -13.69 -13.51
C ASP A 253 3.94 -12.91 -12.85
N GLY A 254 4.66 -12.09 -13.61
CA GLY A 254 5.67 -11.18 -13.08
C GLY A 254 5.09 -10.11 -12.14
N MET A 255 3.98 -9.48 -12.52
CA MET A 255 3.29 -8.48 -11.70
C MET A 255 2.73 -9.09 -10.41
N VAL A 256 2.20 -10.32 -10.44
CA VAL A 256 1.72 -11.01 -9.23
C VAL A 256 2.85 -11.19 -8.22
N ARG A 257 4.03 -11.62 -8.65
CA ARG A 257 5.20 -11.77 -7.77
C ARG A 257 5.69 -10.44 -7.21
N PHE A 258 5.81 -9.42 -8.07
CA PHE A 258 6.21 -8.07 -7.64
C PHE A 258 5.24 -7.52 -6.58
N THR A 259 3.94 -7.68 -6.83
CA THR A 259 2.87 -7.22 -5.93
C THR A 259 2.94 -7.92 -4.58
N ALA A 260 3.08 -9.24 -4.55
CA ALA A 260 3.18 -9.99 -3.31
C ALA A 260 4.36 -9.53 -2.44
N MET A 261 5.54 -9.34 -3.05
CA MET A 261 6.72 -8.86 -2.34
C MET A 261 6.53 -7.42 -1.84
N GLY A 262 6.07 -6.52 -2.71
CA GLY A 262 5.87 -5.12 -2.33
C GLY A 262 4.80 -4.93 -1.25
N TYR A 263 3.78 -5.80 -1.21
CA TYR A 263 2.73 -5.75 -0.19
C TYR A 263 3.24 -6.21 1.18
N GLY A 264 4.07 -7.26 1.22
CA GLY A 264 4.62 -7.82 2.45
C GLY A 264 5.77 -7.03 3.05
N ASP A 265 6.62 -6.42 2.22
CA ASP A 265 7.93 -5.89 2.66
C ASP A 265 7.93 -4.38 2.97
N ALA A 266 6.84 -3.66 2.69
CA ALA A 266 6.79 -2.20 2.74
C ALA A 266 5.73 -1.63 3.70
N PRO A 267 6.01 -0.48 4.36
CA PRO A 267 5.03 0.18 5.19
C PRO A 267 3.86 0.74 4.36
N GLY A 268 2.65 0.64 4.90
CA GLY A 268 1.42 1.13 4.26
C GLY A 268 1.00 0.29 3.06
N PRO A 269 0.60 -0.97 3.28
CA PRO A 269 -0.01 -1.80 2.25
C PRO A 269 -1.24 -1.10 1.66
N VAL A 270 -1.50 -1.36 0.38
CA VAL A 270 -2.70 -0.84 -0.29
C VAL A 270 -3.50 -1.97 -0.92
N SER A 271 -2.86 -2.85 -1.69
CA SER A 271 -3.52 -4.06 -2.20
C SER A 271 -2.53 -5.16 -2.55
N PRO A 272 -2.79 -6.42 -2.18
CA PRO A 272 -1.98 -7.56 -2.59
C PRO A 272 -2.35 -8.06 -4.00
N HIS A 273 -3.20 -7.36 -4.74
CA HIS A 273 -3.84 -7.88 -5.94
C HIS A 273 -3.39 -7.18 -7.23
N VAL A 274 -3.46 -7.95 -8.33
CA VAL A 274 -3.37 -7.41 -9.69
C VAL A 274 -4.78 -7.24 -10.24
N TYR A 275 -5.02 -6.10 -10.86
CA TYR A 275 -6.30 -5.73 -11.45
C TYR A 275 -6.17 -5.55 -12.95
N TRP A 276 -7.26 -5.81 -13.67
CA TRP A 276 -7.43 -5.48 -15.07
C TRP A 276 -8.53 -4.44 -15.25
N SER A 277 -8.35 -3.53 -16.19
CA SER A 277 -9.39 -2.59 -16.61
C SER A 277 -9.33 -2.32 -18.10
N ASN A 278 -10.50 -2.16 -18.71
CA ASN A 278 -10.70 -1.62 -20.05
C ASN A 278 -11.37 -0.23 -20.04
N GLY A 279 -11.44 0.40 -18.86
CA GLY A 279 -12.13 1.68 -18.64
C GLY A 279 -13.57 1.58 -18.11
N ALA A 280 -14.17 0.39 -18.06
CA ALA A 280 -15.50 0.19 -17.46
C ALA A 280 -15.47 0.01 -15.93
N GLY A 281 -14.34 -0.41 -15.37
CA GLY A 281 -14.14 -0.72 -13.96
C GLY A 281 -12.87 -1.56 -13.76
N TYR A 282 -12.59 -1.97 -12.53
CA TYR A 282 -11.45 -2.83 -12.20
C TYR A 282 -11.90 -4.24 -11.83
N GLU A 283 -11.46 -5.24 -12.60
CA GLU A 283 -11.59 -6.66 -12.27
C GLU A 283 -10.34 -7.12 -11.50
N GLN A 284 -10.53 -7.78 -10.35
CA GLN A 284 -9.43 -8.40 -9.60
C GLN A 284 -9.06 -9.75 -10.22
N LEU A 285 -7.81 -9.90 -10.64
CA LEU A 285 -7.30 -11.10 -11.31
C LEU A 285 -6.61 -12.10 -10.37
N THR A 286 -6.50 -11.79 -9.08
CA THR A 286 -5.78 -12.61 -8.11
C THR A 286 -6.61 -12.87 -6.87
N ALA A 287 -6.45 -14.02 -6.23
CA ALA A 287 -7.00 -14.31 -4.92
C ALA A 287 -5.92 -14.83 -3.98
N LEU A 288 -5.92 -14.32 -2.75
CA LEU A 288 -5.07 -14.82 -1.68
C LEU A 288 -5.69 -16.09 -1.10
N SER A 289 -4.94 -17.19 -1.06
CA SER A 289 -5.33 -18.42 -0.36
C SER A 289 -5.01 -18.32 1.14
N GLU A 290 -5.59 -19.25 1.93
CA GLU A 290 -5.34 -19.33 3.39
C GLU A 290 -3.85 -19.53 3.74
N ASP A 291 -3.04 -20.10 2.84
CA ASP A 291 -1.60 -20.25 3.00
C ASP A 291 -0.80 -19.02 2.52
N GLY A 292 -1.46 -17.89 2.26
CA GLY A 292 -0.84 -16.62 1.88
C GLY A 292 -0.34 -16.56 0.44
N LYS A 293 -0.67 -17.54 -0.41
CA LYS A 293 -0.27 -17.53 -1.82
C LYS A 293 -1.29 -16.82 -2.69
N LEU A 294 -0.80 -16.02 -3.64
CA LEU A 294 -1.65 -15.46 -4.69
C LEU A 294 -1.86 -16.51 -5.78
N SER A 295 -3.12 -16.74 -6.12
CA SER A 295 -3.56 -17.53 -7.27
C SER A 295 -4.22 -16.61 -8.29
N ILE A 296 -4.00 -16.85 -9.58
CA ILE A 296 -4.67 -16.08 -10.64
C ILE A 296 -6.09 -16.64 -10.84
N ARG A 297 -7.08 -15.76 -10.87
CA ARG A 297 -8.49 -16.06 -11.14
C ARG A 297 -8.97 -15.12 -12.24
N VAL A 298 -9.33 -15.69 -13.38
CA VAL A 298 -9.72 -14.95 -14.58
C VAL A 298 -11.22 -15.06 -14.78
N GLY A 299 -11.91 -13.92 -14.86
CA GLY A 299 -13.31 -13.86 -15.27
C GLY A 299 -13.48 -14.01 -16.80
N PRO A 300 -14.73 -14.17 -17.28
CA PRO A 300 -15.00 -14.36 -18.71
C PRO A 300 -14.51 -13.21 -19.60
N GLU A 301 -14.53 -11.97 -19.10
CA GLU A 301 -14.12 -10.80 -19.88
C GLU A 301 -12.60 -10.78 -20.11
N PHE A 302 -11.81 -10.95 -19.04
CA PHE A 302 -10.35 -11.04 -19.18
C PHE A 302 -9.92 -12.33 -19.91
N GLN A 303 -10.68 -13.43 -19.82
CA GLN A 303 -10.44 -14.64 -20.61
C GLN A 303 -10.49 -14.34 -22.13
N ALA A 304 -11.45 -13.53 -22.57
CA ALA A 304 -11.53 -13.11 -23.97
C ALA A 304 -10.32 -12.26 -24.41
N VAL A 305 -9.77 -11.44 -23.50
CA VAL A 305 -8.54 -10.68 -23.76
C VAL A 305 -7.34 -11.62 -23.96
N LEU A 306 -7.19 -12.64 -23.11
CA LEU A 306 -6.15 -13.66 -23.25
C LEU A 306 -6.25 -14.37 -24.62
N GLU A 307 -7.46 -14.78 -25.00
CA GLU A 307 -7.70 -15.44 -26.29
C GLU A 307 -7.43 -14.52 -27.49
N ALA A 308 -7.83 -13.24 -27.42
CA ALA A 308 -7.60 -12.26 -28.48
C ALA A 308 -6.11 -11.95 -28.70
N VAL A 309 -5.32 -12.03 -27.62
CA VAL A 309 -3.88 -11.81 -27.64
C VAL A 309 -3.14 -13.05 -28.16
N LEU A 310 -3.55 -14.25 -27.74
CA LEU A 310 -2.93 -15.51 -28.15
C LEU A 310 -3.31 -15.99 -29.56
N SER A 311 -4.41 -15.48 -30.13
CA SER A 311 -4.90 -15.84 -31.47
C SER A 311 -4.28 -15.03 -32.61
N LYS A 312 -3.30 -14.15 -32.31
CA LYS A 312 -2.59 -13.34 -33.31
C LYS A 312 -1.32 -13.99 -33.88
N ASP A 313 -1.06 -15.26 -33.56
CA ASP A 313 -0.08 -16.14 -34.23
C ASP A 313 -0.68 -16.87 -35.45
#